data_AF-A0A966DRW4-F1
#
_entry.id   AF-A0A966DRW4-F1
#
_cell.length_a   1.000
_cell.length_b   1.000
_cell.length_c   1.000
_cell.angle_alpha   90.00
_cell.angle_beta   90.00
_cell.angle_gamma   90.00
#
_symmetry.space_group_name_H-M   'P 1'
#
loop_
_entity.id
_entity.type
_entity.pdbx_description
1 polymer ?
#
loop_
_entity_poly.entity_id
_entity_poly.type
_entity_poly.pdbx_seq_one_letter_code
_entity_poly.pdbx_strand_id
1 'polypeptide(L)'
;MKQLLIVIFFALTFMQLRAQSDIQTKMLFSENSPVEFTSEWQYLSTDIYLLNTPKFDRLINEIDNTQCKFLKKKNEIEFLTITTQLKNLKYFGNSEIVYPIYNYKVGKEKNKAADTRSSNAHEVIRLIDNLPVSTVEDVVEANIEGRAVTRNRKSEFLTVVSDQLINISKFRSPTDAAFYLVGEMGQYMKSLISSTDYQFSTTIRLFEGKNFSQKLHSIKVYALLPPEKQASFRTTGLSRLVQTPDNEVNRKILEENIRYSDYPLIVVVNYKSKYKMPVIVGEEITPELIAQRKNQMKSNYDNGLINDAIYRQEVAFTEFLEKFS
;
A
#
# COMPACT_ATOMS: atom_id res chain seq x y z
N MET A 1 36.13 36.59 25.50
CA MET A 1 36.26 35.64 24.36
C MET A 1 35.54 34.31 24.58
N LYS A 2 35.72 33.60 25.71
CA LYS A 2 35.04 32.29 25.96
C LYS A 2 33.51 32.34 25.92
N GLN A 3 32.87 33.39 26.46
CA GLN A 3 31.40 33.54 26.43
C GLN A 3 30.84 33.78 25.02
N LEU A 4 31.58 34.48 24.16
CA LEU A 4 31.18 34.72 22.77
C LEU A 4 31.21 33.42 21.94
N LEU A 5 32.20 32.56 22.19
CA LEU A 5 32.32 31.24 21.57
C LEU A 5 31.17 30.30 21.95
N ILE A 6 30.70 30.34 23.21
CA ILE A 6 29.57 29.52 23.66
C ILE A 6 28.26 29.98 23.02
N VAL A 7 28.05 31.30 22.89
CA VAL A 7 26.86 31.85 22.21
C VAL A 7 26.87 31.50 20.72
N ILE A 8 28.03 31.57 20.06
CA ILE A 8 28.17 31.16 18.66
C ILE A 8 27.96 29.66 18.49
N PHE A 9 28.45 28.83 19.42
CA PHE A 9 28.24 27.38 19.41
C PHE A 9 26.75 27.03 19.61
N PHE A 10 26.05 27.69 20.54
CA PHE A 10 24.61 27.51 20.73
C PHE A 10 23.78 28.03 19.54
N ALA A 11 24.20 29.13 18.89
CA ALA A 11 23.54 29.63 17.70
C ALA A 11 23.74 28.69 16.49
N LEU A 12 24.93 28.10 16.35
CA LEU A 12 25.24 27.12 15.30
C LEU A 12 24.52 25.78 15.53
N THR A 13 24.39 25.31 16.78
CA THR A 13 23.63 24.08 17.08
C THR A 13 22.11 24.27 16.93
N PHE A 14 21.56 25.46 17.25
CA PHE A 14 20.17 25.77 16.97
C PHE A 14 19.86 25.89 15.46
N MET A 15 20.84 26.29 14.64
CA MET A 15 20.67 26.33 13.19
C MET A 15 20.69 24.94 12.52
N GLN A 16 21.25 23.91 13.17
CA GLN A 16 21.28 22.55 12.65
C GLN A 16 19.97 21.76 12.82
N LEU A 17 18.98 22.31 13.51
CA LEU A 17 17.69 21.66 13.78
C LEU A 17 16.54 22.12 12.89
N ARG A 18 16.80 22.83 11.79
CA ARG A 18 15.80 22.97 10.72
C ARG A 18 15.82 21.73 9.86
N ALA A 19 15.22 20.66 10.38
CA ALA A 19 14.82 19.50 9.61
C ALA A 19 14.07 19.98 8.37
N GLN A 20 14.54 19.54 7.21
CA GLN A 20 13.94 19.81 5.92
C GLN A 20 12.47 19.37 5.97
N SER A 21 11.58 20.19 5.40
CA SER A 21 10.12 20.08 5.49
C SER A 21 9.59 18.80 4.82
N ASP A 22 9.60 17.68 5.55
CA ASP A 22 8.91 16.46 5.15
C ASP A 22 7.41 16.74 4.99
N ILE A 23 6.78 16.05 4.03
CA ILE A 23 5.33 16.13 3.83
C ILE A 23 4.67 15.54 5.06
N GLN A 24 3.76 16.30 5.67
CA GLN A 24 2.98 15.79 6.77
C GLN A 24 1.87 14.88 6.21
N THR A 25 1.95 13.60 6.55
CA THR A 25 0.87 12.65 6.26
C THR A 25 -0.09 12.64 7.44
N LYS A 26 -1.29 13.21 7.27
CA LYS A 26 -2.29 13.34 8.34
C LYS A 26 -3.48 12.43 8.07
N MET A 27 -3.81 11.56 9.01
CA MET A 27 -5.05 10.77 8.96
C MET A 27 -6.25 11.69 9.20
N LEU A 28 -7.19 11.71 8.26
CA LEU A 28 -8.42 12.51 8.32
C LEU A 28 -9.65 11.68 8.65
N PHE A 29 -9.62 10.38 8.35
CA PHE A 29 -10.72 9.44 8.58
C PHE A 29 -10.18 8.04 8.79
N SER A 30 -10.80 7.29 9.71
CA SER A 30 -10.57 5.86 9.92
C SER A 30 -11.84 5.26 10.51
N GLU A 31 -12.45 4.33 9.79
CA GLU A 31 -13.65 3.63 10.26
C GLU A 31 -13.63 2.18 9.77
N ASN A 32 -14.10 1.29 10.64
CA ASN A 32 -14.25 -0.14 10.34
C ASN A 32 -15.71 -0.44 10.02
N SER A 33 -15.91 -1.41 9.12
CA SER A 33 -17.24 -1.94 8.82
C SER A 33 -17.84 -2.61 10.06
N PRO A 34 -19.16 -2.52 10.28
CA PRO A 34 -19.83 -3.19 11.39
C PRO A 34 -19.95 -4.72 11.20
N VAL A 35 -19.48 -5.27 10.07
CA VAL A 35 -19.56 -6.71 9.78
C VAL A 35 -18.74 -7.51 10.78
N GLU A 36 -19.38 -8.50 11.39
CA GLU A 36 -18.69 -9.50 12.21
C GLU A 36 -18.06 -10.57 11.31
N PHE A 37 -16.72 -10.60 11.28
CA PHE A 37 -15.97 -11.57 10.48
C PHE A 37 -15.76 -12.87 11.26
N THR A 38 -16.31 -13.97 10.74
CA THR A 38 -16.06 -15.31 11.27
C THR A 38 -14.64 -15.78 10.93
N SER A 39 -14.23 -16.89 11.53
CA SER A 39 -12.94 -17.52 11.26
C SER A 39 -12.75 -17.97 9.81
N GLU A 40 -13.77 -17.91 8.93
CA GLU A 40 -13.66 -18.23 7.51
C GLU A 40 -13.12 -17.07 6.65
N TRP A 41 -13.13 -15.84 7.17
CA TRP A 41 -12.66 -14.62 6.50
C TRP A 41 -11.17 -14.38 6.77
N GLN A 42 -10.34 -15.30 6.26
CA GLN A 42 -8.93 -15.44 6.65
C GLN A 42 -7.96 -14.72 5.73
N TYR A 43 -8.46 -14.01 4.73
CA TYR A 43 -7.64 -13.40 3.70
C TYR A 43 -7.85 -11.89 3.71
N LEU A 44 -6.80 -11.12 3.42
CA LEU A 44 -6.87 -9.67 3.33
C LEU A 44 -6.51 -9.22 1.92
N SER A 45 -7.34 -8.35 1.36
CA SER A 45 -6.98 -7.54 0.19
C SER A 45 -6.95 -6.06 0.56
N THR A 46 -5.98 -5.33 0.03
CA THR A 46 -5.81 -3.90 0.32
C THR A 46 -5.68 -3.13 -0.99
N ASP A 47 -6.63 -2.23 -1.21
CA ASP A 47 -6.69 -1.32 -2.35
C ASP A 47 -6.30 0.09 -1.90
N ILE A 48 -5.41 0.74 -2.66
CA ILE A 48 -5.01 2.13 -2.45
C ILE A 48 -5.48 2.99 -3.62
N TYR A 49 -6.20 4.05 -3.29
CA TYR A 49 -6.61 5.08 -4.23
C TYR A 49 -5.84 6.36 -3.95
N LEU A 50 -5.25 6.91 -5.00
CA LEU A 50 -4.64 8.22 -4.95
C LEU A 50 -5.59 9.24 -5.57
N LEU A 51 -6.15 10.13 -4.75
CA LEU A 51 -7.11 11.15 -5.18
C LEU A 51 -6.45 12.53 -5.19
N ASN A 52 -7.02 13.44 -5.98
CA ASN A 52 -6.52 14.82 -6.13
C ASN A 52 -5.05 14.90 -6.59
N THR A 53 -4.59 13.97 -7.43
CA THR A 53 -3.22 13.97 -8.00
C THR A 53 -2.81 15.30 -8.67
N PRO A 54 -3.70 16.07 -9.34
CA PRO A 54 -3.31 17.36 -9.89
C PRO A 54 -2.91 18.42 -8.85
N LYS A 55 -3.09 18.13 -7.54
CA LYS A 55 -2.70 19.02 -6.44
C LYS A 55 -1.28 18.77 -5.93
N PHE A 56 -0.55 17.78 -6.47
CA PHE A 56 0.85 17.55 -6.09
C PHE A 56 1.74 18.77 -6.35
N ASP A 57 1.57 19.43 -7.51
CA ASP A 57 2.30 20.67 -7.81
C ASP A 57 2.08 21.74 -6.74
N ARG A 58 0.84 21.90 -6.28
CA ARG A 58 0.52 22.84 -5.20
C ARG A 58 1.26 22.47 -3.91
N LEU A 59 1.15 21.20 -3.49
CA LEU A 59 1.81 20.68 -2.29
C LEU A 59 3.33 20.94 -2.33
N ILE A 60 3.97 20.61 -3.44
CA ILE A 60 5.41 20.77 -3.65
C ILE A 60 5.81 22.24 -3.64
N ASN A 61 5.07 23.10 -4.35
CA ASN A 61 5.34 24.54 -4.37
C ASN A 61 5.21 25.18 -2.98
N GLU A 62 4.24 24.76 -2.16
CA GLU A 62 4.08 25.29 -0.81
C GLU A 62 5.21 24.83 0.13
N ILE A 63 5.71 23.59 -0.03
CA ILE A 63 6.85 23.05 0.73
C ILE A 63 8.18 23.71 0.32
N ASP A 64 8.39 23.95 -0.97
CA ASP A 64 9.58 24.62 -1.48
C ASP A 64 9.62 26.10 -1.06
N ASN A 65 8.47 26.78 -1.07
CA ASN A 65 8.39 28.19 -0.65
C ASN A 65 8.50 28.41 0.87
N THR A 66 8.24 27.40 1.69
CA THR A 66 8.46 27.47 3.15
C THR A 66 9.95 27.38 3.51
N GLN A 67 10.81 26.87 2.63
CA GLN A 67 12.26 26.91 2.81
C GLN A 67 12.79 28.32 2.49
N CYS A 68 13.53 28.92 3.44
CA CYS A 68 13.97 30.32 3.39
C CYS A 68 14.50 30.76 2.01
N LYS A 69 14.01 31.91 1.52
CA LYS A 69 14.32 32.51 0.20
C LYS A 69 15.81 32.68 -0.13
N PHE A 70 16.72 32.59 0.84
CA PHE A 70 18.15 32.80 0.68
C PHE A 70 18.96 31.54 0.28
N LEU A 71 18.43 30.32 0.43
CA LEU A 71 19.15 29.06 0.13
C LEU A 71 18.65 28.30 -1.12
N LYS A 72 17.76 28.93 -1.90
CA LYS A 72 16.95 28.32 -2.98
C LYS A 72 17.70 27.53 -4.08
N LYS A 73 19.01 27.73 -4.27
CA LYS A 73 19.73 27.15 -5.42
C LYS A 73 20.27 25.72 -5.23
N LYS A 74 20.30 25.17 -4.00
CA LYS A 74 20.97 23.86 -3.75
C LYS A 74 20.05 22.68 -3.44
N ASN A 75 18.80 22.91 -3.06
CA ASN A 75 17.88 21.86 -2.62
C ASN A 75 16.56 21.89 -3.41
N GLU A 76 16.62 21.99 -4.74
CA GLU A 76 15.43 21.86 -5.56
C GLU A 76 14.86 20.44 -5.42
N ILE A 77 13.56 20.36 -5.08
CA ILE A 77 12.82 19.11 -5.02
C ILE A 77 12.75 18.55 -6.44
N GLU A 78 13.24 17.31 -6.64
CA GLU A 78 13.23 16.64 -7.94
C GLU A 78 12.04 15.70 -8.07
N PHE A 79 11.60 15.07 -6.97
CA PHE A 79 10.46 14.17 -6.97
C PHE A 79 9.74 14.12 -5.62
N LEU A 80 8.50 13.65 -5.64
CA LEU A 80 7.69 13.28 -4.49
C LEU A 80 7.50 11.76 -4.53
N THR A 81 8.03 11.07 -3.52
CA THR A 81 7.81 9.64 -3.32
C THR A 81 6.72 9.40 -2.28
N ILE A 82 5.84 8.45 -2.53
CA ILE A 82 4.87 7.91 -1.59
C ILE A 82 5.19 6.43 -1.38
N THR A 83 5.39 6.04 -0.13
CA THR A 83 5.61 4.65 0.27
C THR A 83 4.55 4.22 1.28
N THR A 84 4.28 2.92 1.35
CA THR A 84 3.56 2.30 2.47
C THR A 84 4.48 1.34 3.18
N GLN A 85 4.38 1.29 4.51
CA GLN A 85 5.00 0.25 5.31
C GLN A 85 3.93 -0.75 5.69
N LEU A 86 4.15 -2.02 5.33
CA LEU A 86 3.27 -3.13 5.67
C LEU A 86 3.94 -3.93 6.80
N LYS A 87 3.24 -4.07 7.92
CA LYS A 87 3.70 -4.79 9.11
C LYS A 87 2.94 -6.11 9.28
N ASN A 88 3.50 -7.01 10.09
CA ASN A 88 2.89 -8.27 10.54
C ASN A 88 2.53 -9.26 9.41
N LEU A 89 3.28 -9.25 8.32
CA LEU A 89 3.07 -10.20 7.23
C LEU A 89 3.81 -11.51 7.54
N LYS A 90 3.14 -12.47 8.17
CA LYS A 90 3.72 -13.79 8.54
C LYS A 90 4.36 -14.50 7.35
N TYR A 91 3.77 -14.39 6.16
CA TYR A 91 4.30 -14.94 4.91
C TYR A 91 5.66 -14.38 4.49
N PHE A 92 6.01 -13.20 4.99
CA PHE A 92 7.26 -12.52 4.70
C PHE A 92 8.20 -12.57 5.92
N GLY A 93 8.06 -13.61 6.76
CA GLY A 93 8.91 -13.85 7.91
C GLY A 93 8.77 -12.82 9.04
N ASN A 94 7.58 -12.23 9.19
CA ASN A 94 7.31 -11.09 10.09
C ASN A 94 8.18 -9.86 9.80
N SER A 95 8.70 -9.73 8.58
CA SER A 95 9.48 -8.57 8.16
C SER A 95 8.56 -7.39 7.87
N GLU A 96 9.04 -6.19 8.16
CA GLU A 96 8.44 -4.96 7.68
C GLU A 96 8.79 -4.77 6.19
N ILE A 97 7.75 -4.60 5.37
CA ILE A 97 7.92 -4.35 3.94
C ILE A 97 7.62 -2.89 3.65
N VAL A 98 8.63 -2.17 3.16
CA VAL A 98 8.43 -0.82 2.62
C VAL A 98 8.15 -0.96 1.14
N TYR A 99 6.96 -0.55 0.72
CA TYR A 99 6.47 -0.71 -0.62
C TYR A 99 6.24 0.66 -1.28
N PRO A 100 6.95 0.99 -2.37
CA PRO A 100 6.76 2.25 -3.07
C PRO A 100 5.42 2.25 -3.81
N ILE A 101 4.59 3.27 -3.58
CA ILE A 101 3.27 3.41 -4.22
C ILE A 101 3.39 4.32 -5.45
N TYR A 102 4.11 5.43 -5.29
CA TYR A 102 4.13 6.47 -6.30
C TYR A 102 5.43 7.27 -6.25
N ASN A 103 5.95 7.64 -7.42
CA ASN A 103 7.08 8.52 -7.60
C ASN A 103 6.73 9.59 -8.65
N TYR A 104 6.50 10.81 -8.17
CA TYR A 104 6.07 11.96 -8.97
C TYR A 104 7.23 12.91 -9.22
N LYS A 105 7.61 13.12 -10.47
CA LYS A 105 8.65 14.05 -10.88
C LYS A 105 8.14 15.48 -10.86
N VAL A 106 8.94 16.38 -10.28
CA VAL A 106 8.65 17.81 -10.31
C VAL A 106 9.05 18.40 -11.66
N GLY A 107 8.08 18.90 -12.42
CA GLY A 107 8.31 19.60 -13.69
C GLY A 107 8.90 20.99 -13.47
N LYS A 108 9.91 21.36 -14.27
CA LYS A 108 10.54 22.71 -14.23
C LYS A 108 9.91 23.73 -15.18
N GLU A 109 8.99 23.31 -16.05
CA GLU A 109 8.48 24.17 -17.11
C GLU A 109 7.15 24.86 -16.74
N LYS A 110 7.15 26.19 -16.82
CA LYS A 110 5.98 27.07 -16.58
C LYS A 110 4.92 27.02 -17.68
N ASN A 111 5.10 26.22 -18.73
CA ASN A 111 4.12 26.09 -19.81
C ASN A 111 3.02 25.09 -19.44
N LYS A 112 2.07 25.64 -18.68
CA LYS A 112 0.73 25.12 -18.43
C LYS A 112 0.07 24.72 -19.76
N ALA A 113 -0.14 23.41 -19.97
CA ALA A 113 -1.21 22.78 -20.77
C ALA A 113 -0.78 21.49 -21.50
N ALA A 114 0.52 21.20 -21.64
CA ALA A 114 0.99 20.07 -22.48
C ALA A 114 1.45 18.82 -21.70
N ASP A 115 1.55 18.89 -20.37
CA ASP A 115 1.80 17.72 -19.53
C ASP A 115 0.50 17.24 -18.87
N THR A 116 -0.49 16.98 -19.72
CA THR A 116 -1.38 15.81 -19.64
C THR A 116 -0.56 14.50 -19.71
N ARG A 117 0.55 14.40 -18.97
CA ARG A 117 1.43 13.24 -18.98
C ARG A 117 0.78 12.14 -18.16
N SER A 118 0.01 11.35 -18.90
CA SER A 118 -0.46 10.00 -18.58
C SER A 118 -1.27 9.91 -17.28
N SER A 119 -2.45 10.52 -17.32
CA SER A 119 -3.62 10.16 -16.50
C SER A 119 -4.18 8.75 -16.81
N ASN A 120 -3.37 7.84 -17.37
CA ASN A 120 -3.62 6.40 -17.34
C ASN A 120 -2.97 5.75 -16.10
N ALA A 121 -2.68 6.58 -15.09
CA ALA A 121 -2.43 6.18 -13.74
C ALA A 121 -3.53 5.21 -13.30
N HIS A 122 -3.18 3.94 -13.05
CA HIS A 122 -4.14 2.93 -12.60
C HIS A 122 -5.08 3.52 -11.54
N GLU A 123 -6.39 3.36 -11.78
CA GLU A 123 -7.46 3.96 -10.96
C GLU A 123 -7.35 3.58 -9.47
N VAL A 124 -6.83 2.38 -9.23
CA VAL A 124 -6.60 1.73 -7.95
C VAL A 124 -5.29 0.94 -8.01
N ILE A 125 -4.51 0.99 -6.94
CA ILE A 125 -3.35 0.10 -6.74
C ILE A 125 -3.77 -0.94 -5.72
N ARG A 126 -4.04 -2.16 -6.16
CA ARG A 126 -4.19 -3.29 -5.24
C ARG A 126 -2.82 -3.71 -4.78
N LEU A 127 -2.48 -3.40 -3.52
CA LEU A 127 -1.20 -3.74 -2.93
C LEU A 127 -1.10 -5.23 -2.64
N ILE A 128 -2.14 -5.76 -2.00
CA ILE A 128 -2.20 -7.13 -1.51
C ILE A 128 -3.51 -7.72 -2.00
N ASP A 129 -3.48 -8.93 -2.56
CA ASP A 129 -4.67 -9.69 -2.92
C ASP A 129 -4.71 -11.04 -2.21
N ASN A 130 -5.70 -11.19 -1.34
CA ASN A 130 -6.01 -12.38 -0.57
C ASN A 130 -4.79 -12.93 0.21
N LEU A 131 -4.05 -12.07 0.90
CA LEU A 131 -2.99 -12.52 1.80
C LEU A 131 -3.60 -13.25 3.00
N PRO A 132 -3.19 -14.49 3.30
CA PRO A 132 -3.74 -15.17 4.46
C PRO A 132 -3.23 -14.51 5.73
N VAL A 133 -4.12 -14.30 6.68
CA VAL A 133 -3.82 -13.72 7.99
C VAL A 133 -3.99 -14.80 9.04
N SER A 134 -2.91 -15.14 9.74
CA SER A 134 -2.87 -16.31 10.63
C SER A 134 -3.44 -16.06 12.03
N THR A 135 -3.71 -14.80 12.38
CA THR A 135 -4.05 -14.41 13.75
C THR A 135 -4.90 -13.15 13.74
N VAL A 136 -5.72 -13.04 14.79
CA VAL A 136 -6.79 -12.09 15.12
C VAL A 136 -6.37 -10.60 15.16
N GLU A 137 -5.19 -10.25 14.66
CA GLU A 137 -4.86 -8.84 14.39
C GLU A 137 -5.50 -8.46 13.05
N ASP A 138 -6.74 -7.99 13.13
CA ASP A 138 -7.70 -7.81 12.03
C ASP A 138 -7.32 -6.77 10.96
N VAL A 139 -6.09 -6.25 10.94
CA VAL A 139 -5.71 -5.16 10.03
C VAL A 139 -4.24 -5.31 9.62
N VAL A 140 -3.95 -5.30 8.31
CA VAL A 140 -2.62 -4.87 7.86
C VAL A 140 -2.55 -3.36 8.08
N GLU A 141 -1.76 -2.96 9.06
CA GLU A 141 -1.42 -1.56 9.25
C GLU A 141 -0.52 -1.10 8.10
N ALA A 142 -1.13 -0.46 7.11
CA ALA A 142 -0.44 0.31 6.09
C ALA A 142 -0.11 1.70 6.67
N ASN A 143 1.13 1.91 7.07
CA ASN A 143 1.61 3.24 7.42
C ASN A 143 2.06 3.95 6.15
N ILE A 144 1.25 4.91 5.72
CA ILE A 144 1.51 5.71 4.53
C ILE A 144 2.47 6.85 4.86
N GLU A 145 3.50 7.00 4.04
CA GLU A 145 4.48 8.06 4.18
C GLU A 145 4.74 8.73 2.82
N GLY A 146 4.48 10.04 2.75
CA GLY A 146 4.89 10.89 1.63
C GLY A 146 6.18 11.63 1.94
N ARG A 147 7.12 11.68 1.00
CA ARG A 147 8.40 12.40 1.13
C ARG A 147 8.72 13.20 -0.12
N ALA A 148 9.09 14.45 0.06
CA ALA A 148 9.68 15.28 -0.99
C ALA A 148 11.19 15.01 -1.05
N VAL A 149 11.69 14.70 -2.23
CA VAL A 149 13.06 14.23 -2.43
C VAL A 149 13.84 15.20 -3.32
N THR A 150 14.97 15.64 -2.80
CA THR A 150 15.93 16.50 -3.48
C THR A 150 17.04 15.66 -4.11
N ARG A 151 17.77 16.23 -5.08
CA ARG A 151 18.85 15.52 -5.82
C ARG A 151 19.85 14.78 -4.93
N ASN A 152 20.19 15.36 -3.78
CA ASN A 152 21.17 14.83 -2.82
C ASN A 152 20.66 13.66 -1.96
N ARG A 153 19.35 13.35 -1.97
CA ARG A 153 18.76 12.27 -1.15
C ARG A 153 18.42 11.01 -1.94
N LYS A 154 18.74 10.96 -3.24
CA LYS A 154 18.52 9.75 -4.07
C LYS A 154 19.17 8.50 -3.47
N SER A 155 20.35 8.62 -2.87
CA SER A 155 21.05 7.52 -2.24
C SER A 155 20.28 6.90 -1.07
N GLU A 156 19.53 7.69 -0.30
CA GLU A 156 18.73 7.17 0.82
C GLU A 156 17.63 6.22 0.32
N PHE A 157 16.97 6.57 -0.80
CA PHE A 157 15.94 5.71 -1.39
C PHE A 157 16.53 4.47 -2.06
N LEU A 158 17.73 4.57 -2.64
CA LEU A 158 18.46 3.39 -3.13
C LEU A 158 18.81 2.43 -1.97
N THR A 159 19.11 2.96 -0.78
CA THR A 159 19.28 2.14 0.43
C THR A 159 17.98 1.43 0.80
N VAL A 160 16.83 2.13 0.81
CA VAL A 160 15.52 1.51 1.07
C VAL A 160 15.25 0.36 0.10
N VAL A 161 15.44 0.57 -1.20
CA VAL A 161 15.30 -0.49 -2.22
C VAL A 161 16.23 -1.66 -1.91
N SER A 162 17.50 -1.38 -1.60
CA SER A 162 18.50 -2.40 -1.31
C SER A 162 18.13 -3.24 -0.08
N ASP A 163 17.70 -2.59 1.00
CA ASP A 163 17.27 -3.25 2.23
C ASP A 163 16.05 -4.15 1.98
N GLN A 164 15.10 -3.70 1.15
CA GLN A 164 13.94 -4.51 0.77
C GLN A 164 14.34 -5.73 -0.06
N LEU A 165 15.24 -5.59 -1.03
CA LEU A 165 15.76 -6.72 -1.81
C LEU A 165 16.50 -7.73 -0.93
N ILE A 166 17.32 -7.25 0.02
CA ILE A 166 17.98 -8.10 1.02
C ILE A 166 16.95 -8.84 1.87
N ASN A 167 15.88 -8.16 2.30
CA ASN A 167 14.83 -8.81 3.09
C ASN A 167 14.06 -9.86 2.29
N ILE A 168 13.72 -9.59 1.03
CA ILE A 168 13.08 -10.56 0.14
C ILE A 168 13.98 -11.78 -0.08
N SER A 169 15.30 -11.59 -0.21
CA SER A 169 16.25 -12.71 -0.39
C SER A 169 16.28 -13.70 0.78
N LYS A 170 15.81 -13.30 1.97
CA LYS A 170 15.75 -14.17 3.16
C LYS A 170 14.53 -15.09 3.16
N PHE A 171 13.62 -14.96 2.20
CA PHE A 171 12.44 -15.83 2.13
C PHE A 171 12.87 -17.26 1.77
N ARG A 172 12.52 -18.21 2.64
CA ARG A 172 12.91 -19.62 2.49
C ARG A 172 12.12 -20.36 1.41
N SER A 173 10.91 -19.89 1.12
CA SER A 173 10.03 -20.41 0.07
C SER A 173 9.56 -19.23 -0.80
N PRO A 174 10.40 -18.74 -1.74
CA PRO A 174 10.02 -17.62 -2.59
C PRO A 174 8.82 -18.02 -3.46
N THR A 175 7.74 -17.27 -3.33
CA THR A 175 6.55 -17.38 -4.20
C THR A 175 6.70 -16.44 -5.39
N ASP A 176 5.85 -16.58 -6.41
CA ASP A 176 5.80 -15.64 -7.54
C ASP A 176 5.65 -14.19 -7.06
N ALA A 177 4.91 -13.98 -5.97
CA ALA A 177 4.76 -12.68 -5.31
C ALA A 177 6.09 -12.06 -4.85
N ALA A 178 7.05 -12.86 -4.37
CA ALA A 178 8.37 -12.38 -3.99
C ALA A 178 9.17 -11.91 -5.21
N PHE A 179 9.10 -12.63 -6.33
CA PHE A 179 9.75 -12.23 -7.58
C PHE A 179 9.12 -10.99 -8.21
N TYR A 180 7.80 -10.84 -8.14
CA TYR A 180 7.10 -9.62 -8.56
C TYR A 180 7.57 -8.41 -7.74
N LEU A 181 7.70 -8.54 -6.42
CA LEU A 181 8.26 -7.49 -5.57
C LEU A 181 9.69 -7.10 -5.99
N VAL A 182 10.56 -8.08 -6.27
CA VAL A 182 11.93 -7.81 -6.75
C VAL A 182 11.90 -7.03 -8.06
N GLY A 183 11.09 -7.46 -9.02
CA GLY A 183 10.96 -6.79 -10.31
C GLY A 183 10.56 -5.32 -10.17
N GLU A 184 9.59 -5.05 -9.30
CA GLU A 184 9.10 -3.69 -9.10
C GLU A 184 10.06 -2.81 -8.30
N MET A 185 10.79 -3.37 -7.32
CA MET A 185 11.89 -2.65 -6.66
C MET A 185 12.96 -2.24 -7.68
N GLY A 186 13.23 -3.10 -8.67
CA GLY A 186 14.10 -2.78 -9.80
C GLY A 186 13.57 -1.64 -10.68
N GLN A 187 12.28 -1.63 -11.00
CA GLN A 187 11.64 -0.54 -11.76
C GLN A 187 11.65 0.78 -10.98
N TYR A 188 11.35 0.73 -9.68
CA TYR A 188 11.41 1.91 -8.82
C TYR A 188 12.84 2.47 -8.76
N MET A 189 13.85 1.62 -8.56
CA MET A 189 15.26 2.02 -8.63
C MET A 189 15.61 2.68 -9.97
N LYS A 190 15.18 2.08 -11.10
CA LYS A 190 15.37 2.66 -12.42
C LYS A 190 14.76 4.05 -12.50
N SER A 191 13.52 4.24 -12.02
CA SER A 191 12.82 5.53 -12.01
C SER A 191 13.55 6.61 -11.21
N LEU A 192 14.15 6.25 -10.07
CA LEU A 192 14.93 7.16 -9.23
C LEU A 192 16.21 7.61 -9.94
N ILE A 193 16.88 6.69 -10.64
CA ILE A 193 18.09 6.96 -11.41
C ILE A 193 17.76 7.81 -12.65
N SER A 194 16.77 7.41 -13.45
CA SER A 194 16.37 8.13 -14.68
C SER A 194 15.57 9.40 -14.41
N SER A 195 15.15 9.63 -13.16
CA SER A 195 14.32 10.77 -12.77
C SER A 195 13.05 10.85 -13.63
N THR A 196 12.33 9.74 -13.69
CA THR A 196 11.07 9.56 -14.43
C THR A 196 9.93 9.25 -13.47
N ASP A 197 8.71 9.62 -13.85
CA ASP A 197 7.52 9.20 -13.13
C ASP A 197 7.42 7.68 -13.07
N TYR A 198 6.97 7.17 -11.93
CA TYR A 198 6.68 5.76 -11.78
C TYR A 198 5.52 5.58 -10.82
N GLN A 199 4.50 4.86 -11.28
CA GLN A 199 3.42 4.38 -10.44
C GLN A 199 3.55 2.87 -10.37
N PHE A 200 3.50 2.35 -9.15
CA PHE A 200 3.50 0.93 -8.95
C PHE A 200 2.21 0.32 -9.50
N SER A 201 2.32 -0.80 -10.21
CA SER A 201 1.17 -1.43 -10.89
C SER A 201 0.96 -2.89 -10.49
N THR A 202 1.94 -3.50 -9.83
CA THR A 202 1.90 -4.94 -9.56
C THR A 202 1.25 -5.27 -8.22
N THR A 203 0.21 -6.07 -8.27
CA THR A 203 -0.43 -6.61 -7.07
C THR A 203 0.36 -7.77 -6.48
N ILE A 204 0.56 -7.80 -5.15
CA ILE A 204 1.04 -8.98 -4.45
C ILE A 204 -0.09 -10.02 -4.43
N ARG A 205 -0.09 -10.95 -5.40
CA ARG A 205 -1.06 -12.05 -5.48
C ARG A 205 -0.43 -13.34 -4.99
N LEU A 206 -1.03 -13.96 -3.98
CA LEU A 206 -0.61 -15.29 -3.50
C LEU A 206 -1.47 -16.43 -4.07
N PHE A 207 -2.66 -16.11 -4.59
CA PHE A 207 -3.63 -17.09 -5.07
C PHE A 207 -4.12 -16.72 -6.47
N GLU A 208 -3.43 -17.19 -7.51
CA GLU A 208 -3.94 -17.07 -8.88
C GLU A 208 -5.03 -18.13 -9.14
N GLY A 209 -6.10 -17.73 -9.85
CA GLY A 209 -7.17 -18.65 -10.28
C GLY A 209 -8.09 -19.20 -9.19
N LYS A 210 -8.06 -18.64 -7.97
CA LYS A 210 -8.94 -19.05 -6.85
C LYS A 210 -10.10 -18.06 -6.67
N ASN A 211 -11.28 -18.57 -6.34
CA ASN A 211 -12.48 -17.77 -6.17
C ASN A 211 -12.60 -17.31 -4.71
N PHE A 212 -12.79 -16.01 -4.48
CA PHE A 212 -12.94 -15.43 -3.16
C PHE A 212 -14.18 -14.52 -3.11
N SER A 213 -14.89 -14.55 -1.99
CA SER A 213 -15.87 -13.50 -1.66
C SER A 213 -15.20 -12.44 -0.83
N GLN A 214 -15.37 -11.18 -1.19
CA GLN A 214 -14.76 -10.05 -0.51
C GLN A 214 -15.84 -9.23 0.18
N LYS A 215 -15.52 -8.71 1.37
CA LYS A 215 -16.36 -7.75 2.10
C LYS A 215 -15.50 -6.61 2.61
N LEU A 216 -16.06 -5.40 2.57
CA LEU A 216 -15.39 -4.22 3.08
C LEU A 216 -15.09 -4.39 4.57
N HIS A 217 -13.84 -4.19 4.95
CA HIS A 217 -13.39 -4.26 6.34
C HIS A 217 -13.17 -2.88 6.94
N SER A 218 -12.45 -1.99 6.24
CA SER A 218 -12.17 -0.65 6.77
C SER A 218 -11.78 0.33 5.67
N ILE A 219 -12.04 1.62 5.89
CA ILE A 219 -11.52 2.71 5.05
C ILE A 219 -10.70 3.67 5.93
N LYS A 220 -9.49 4.01 5.48
CA LYS A 220 -8.66 5.05 6.07
C LYS A 220 -8.34 6.11 5.01
N VAL A 221 -8.42 7.39 5.37
CA VAL A 221 -8.09 8.50 4.48
C VAL A 221 -6.96 9.32 5.09
N TYR A 222 -5.91 9.51 4.30
CA TYR A 222 -4.74 10.31 4.65
C TYR A 222 -4.63 11.50 3.69
N ALA A 223 -4.35 12.68 4.24
CA ALA A 223 -3.98 13.85 3.45
C ALA A 223 -2.48 14.09 3.50
N LEU A 224 -1.93 14.45 2.34
CA LEU A 224 -0.55 14.90 2.21
C LEU A 224 -0.51 16.42 2.27
N LEU A 225 0.07 16.97 3.32
CA LEU A 225 0.02 18.39 3.64
C LEU A 225 1.43 18.99 3.75
N PRO A 226 1.61 20.28 3.41
CA PRO A 226 2.78 21.02 3.84
C PRO A 226 2.85 21.04 5.38
N PRO A 227 4.04 21.21 5.97
CA PRO A 227 4.15 21.43 7.41
C PRO A 227 3.24 22.57 7.86
N GLU A 228 2.66 22.44 9.06
CA GLU A 228 1.77 23.43 9.70
C GLU A 228 0.36 23.58 9.10
N LYS A 229 0.06 22.94 7.95
CA LYS A 229 -1.30 22.93 7.38
C LYS A 229 -2.17 21.90 8.07
N GLN A 230 -3.44 22.25 8.23
CA GLN A 230 -4.47 21.37 8.74
C GLN A 230 -5.48 21.09 7.63
N ALA A 231 -6.00 19.87 7.61
CA ALA A 231 -7.10 19.47 6.76
C ALA A 231 -8.18 18.75 7.57
N SER A 232 -9.40 18.87 7.08
CA SER A 232 -10.58 18.13 7.50
C SER A 232 -11.58 18.11 6.34
N PHE A 233 -12.51 17.16 6.36
CA PHE A 233 -13.63 17.09 5.41
C PHE A 233 -14.86 16.50 6.12
N ARG A 234 -16.03 16.61 5.49
CA ARG A 234 -17.26 16.05 6.04
C ARG A 234 -17.25 14.52 5.87
N THR A 235 -17.24 13.79 6.97
CA THR A 235 -17.11 12.33 6.97
C THR A 235 -18.42 11.57 6.79
N THR A 236 -19.58 12.22 6.91
CA THR A 236 -20.90 11.56 6.98
C THR A 236 -21.20 10.62 5.80
N GLY A 237 -20.83 11.02 4.58
CA GLY A 237 -21.04 10.18 3.39
C GLY A 237 -20.15 8.94 3.42
N LEU A 238 -18.88 9.13 3.77
CA LEU A 238 -17.91 8.05 3.87
C LEU A 238 -18.24 7.07 5.01
N SER A 239 -18.67 7.56 6.18
CA SER A 239 -19.17 6.70 7.25
C SER A 239 -20.34 5.86 6.77
N ARG A 240 -21.34 6.44 6.08
CA ARG A 240 -22.46 5.66 5.53
C ARG A 240 -22.00 4.58 4.54
N LEU A 241 -21.00 4.88 3.72
CA LEU A 241 -20.40 3.91 2.80
C LEU A 241 -19.81 2.73 3.58
N VAL A 242 -19.03 2.99 4.63
CA VAL A 242 -18.40 1.94 5.47
C VAL A 242 -19.44 1.10 6.23
N GLN A 243 -20.53 1.74 6.67
CA GLN A 243 -21.63 1.10 7.38
C GLN A 243 -22.57 0.28 6.48
N THR A 244 -22.36 0.29 5.16
CA THR A 244 -23.17 -0.47 4.20
C THR A 244 -22.31 -1.57 3.56
N PRO A 245 -22.34 -2.82 4.08
CA PRO A 245 -21.33 -3.85 3.81
C PRO A 245 -21.14 -4.27 2.35
N ASP A 246 -22.22 -4.20 1.56
CA ASP A 246 -22.27 -4.72 0.19
C ASP A 246 -22.01 -3.64 -0.86
N ASN A 247 -21.67 -2.42 -0.45
CA ASN A 247 -21.31 -1.37 -1.39
C ASN A 247 -19.92 -1.65 -1.99
N GLU A 248 -19.87 -1.68 -3.32
CA GLU A 248 -18.61 -1.62 -4.03
C GLU A 248 -17.93 -0.27 -3.75
N VAL A 249 -16.63 -0.30 -3.48
CA VAL A 249 -15.83 0.91 -3.30
C VAL A 249 -14.97 1.08 -4.54
N ASN A 250 -15.17 2.19 -5.23
CA ASN A 250 -14.35 2.60 -6.36
C ASN A 250 -14.03 4.10 -6.25
N ARG A 251 -13.16 4.59 -7.13
CA ARG A 251 -12.69 5.97 -7.08
C ARG A 251 -13.84 6.98 -7.13
N LYS A 252 -14.80 6.78 -8.04
CA LYS A 252 -15.94 7.69 -8.22
C LYS A 252 -16.75 7.80 -6.92
N ILE A 253 -17.08 6.67 -6.30
CA ILE A 253 -17.82 6.62 -5.03
C ILE A 253 -17.03 7.32 -3.92
N LEU A 254 -15.72 7.12 -3.85
CA LEU A 254 -14.86 7.78 -2.86
C LEU A 254 -14.83 9.30 -3.08
N GLU A 255 -14.65 9.77 -4.31
CA GLU A 255 -14.63 11.19 -4.65
C GLU A 255 -15.97 11.88 -4.33
N GLU A 256 -17.10 11.22 -4.62
CA GLU A 256 -18.45 11.70 -4.34
C GLU A 256 -18.75 11.83 -2.84
N ASN A 257 -18.18 10.95 -2.01
CA ASN A 257 -18.41 10.91 -0.56
C ASN A 257 -17.40 11.76 0.25
N ILE A 258 -16.17 11.92 -0.23
CA ILE A 258 -15.12 12.70 0.44
C ILE A 258 -15.26 14.19 0.12
N ARG A 259 -15.50 14.55 -1.15
CA ARG A 259 -15.66 15.94 -1.65
C ARG A 259 -14.58 16.91 -1.15
N TYR A 260 -13.35 16.45 -1.05
CA TYR A 260 -12.19 17.24 -0.64
C TYR A 260 -11.34 17.58 -1.86
N SER A 261 -10.81 18.80 -1.96
CA SER A 261 -10.07 19.23 -3.15
C SER A 261 -8.83 20.08 -2.87
N ASP A 262 -8.47 20.30 -1.61
CA ASP A 262 -7.39 21.23 -1.26
C ASP A 262 -5.99 20.64 -1.53
N TYR A 263 -5.80 19.38 -1.16
CA TYR A 263 -4.52 18.66 -1.23
C TYR A 263 -4.72 17.20 -1.72
N PRO A 264 -3.62 16.52 -2.14
CA PRO A 264 -3.65 15.10 -2.47
C PRO A 264 -4.12 14.23 -1.30
N LEU A 265 -4.91 13.20 -1.61
CA LEU A 265 -5.38 12.22 -0.64
C LEU A 265 -4.94 10.81 -1.02
N ILE A 266 -4.67 10.01 -0.02
CA ILE A 266 -4.46 8.57 -0.13
C ILE A 266 -5.58 7.89 0.64
N VAL A 267 -6.37 7.09 -0.05
CA VAL A 267 -7.44 6.30 0.56
C VAL A 267 -7.00 4.84 0.56
N VAL A 268 -6.95 4.24 1.74
CA VAL A 268 -6.64 2.83 1.94
C VAL A 268 -7.94 2.11 2.26
N VAL A 269 -8.31 1.16 1.41
CA VAL A 269 -9.51 0.34 1.54
C VAL A 269 -9.08 -1.10 1.78
N ASN A 270 -9.46 -1.65 2.93
CA ASN A 270 -9.18 -3.03 3.28
C ASN A 270 -10.43 -3.88 3.12
N TYR A 271 -10.25 -5.09 2.59
CA TYR A 271 -11.27 -6.11 2.44
C TYR A 271 -10.82 -7.37 3.15
N LYS A 272 -11.76 -8.02 3.82
CA LYS A 272 -11.59 -9.41 4.23
C LYS A 272 -12.19 -10.29 3.15
N SER A 273 -11.49 -11.36 2.82
CA SER A 273 -11.92 -12.33 1.83
C SER A 273 -12.14 -13.72 2.45
N LYS A 274 -13.14 -14.42 1.97
CA LYS A 274 -13.43 -15.83 2.27
C LYS A 274 -13.20 -16.66 1.01
N TYR A 275 -12.41 -17.72 1.13
CA TYR A 275 -12.20 -18.66 0.03
C TYR A 275 -13.52 -19.38 -0.31
N LYS A 276 -13.88 -19.39 -1.59
CA LYS A 276 -15.01 -20.15 -2.12
C LYS A 276 -14.48 -21.42 -2.77
N MET A 277 -14.87 -22.55 -2.19
CA MET A 277 -14.61 -23.85 -2.81
C MET A 277 -15.29 -23.91 -4.19
N PRO A 278 -14.60 -24.42 -5.21
CA PRO A 278 -15.24 -24.65 -6.51
C PRO A 278 -16.38 -25.64 -6.37
N VAL A 279 -17.51 -25.36 -7.03
CA VAL A 279 -18.66 -26.26 -7.11
C VAL A 279 -18.25 -27.43 -8.00
N ILE A 280 -18.39 -28.66 -7.50
CA ILE A 280 -18.13 -29.88 -8.27
C ILE A 280 -19.47 -30.41 -8.75
N VAL A 281 -19.58 -30.67 -10.05
CA VAL A 281 -20.75 -31.35 -10.63
C VAL A 281 -20.49 -32.86 -10.57
N GLY A 282 -21.51 -33.65 -10.22
CA GLY A 282 -21.35 -35.08 -9.90
C GLY A 282 -20.71 -35.93 -11.01
N GLU A 283 -20.85 -35.53 -12.27
CA GLU A 283 -20.26 -36.22 -13.44
C GLU A 283 -18.74 -36.01 -13.58
N GLU A 284 -18.15 -35.08 -12.83
CA GLU A 284 -16.72 -34.73 -12.89
C GLU A 284 -15.90 -35.36 -11.75
N ILE A 285 -16.53 -36.14 -10.87
CA ILE A 285 -15.84 -36.74 -9.71
C ILE A 285 -15.07 -37.99 -10.17
N THR A 286 -13.78 -37.81 -10.48
CA THR A 286 -12.86 -38.91 -10.81
C THR A 286 -11.80 -39.14 -9.72
N PRO A 287 -11.24 -40.35 -9.60
CA PRO A 287 -10.12 -40.61 -8.69
C PRO A 287 -8.92 -39.68 -8.93
N GLU A 288 -8.64 -39.32 -10.18
CA GLU A 288 -7.56 -38.39 -10.55
C GLU A 288 -7.81 -36.98 -10.00
N LEU A 289 -9.05 -36.46 -10.11
CA LEU A 289 -9.42 -35.15 -9.57
C LEU A 289 -9.29 -35.13 -8.05
N ILE A 290 -9.74 -36.19 -7.38
CA ILE A 290 -9.64 -36.35 -5.92
C ILE A 290 -8.16 -36.34 -5.50
N ALA A 291 -7.30 -37.13 -6.17
CA ALA A 291 -5.87 -37.19 -5.87
C ALA A 291 -5.16 -35.84 -6.10
N GLN A 292 -5.48 -35.16 -7.20
CA GLN A 292 -4.95 -33.82 -7.47
C GLN A 292 -5.38 -32.82 -6.39
N ARG A 293 -6.63 -32.89 -5.94
CA ARG A 293 -7.14 -32.03 -4.85
C ARG A 293 -6.41 -32.30 -3.54
N LYS A 294 -6.20 -33.56 -3.15
CA LYS A 294 -5.44 -33.92 -1.94
C LYS A 294 -4.04 -33.33 -1.96
N ASN A 295 -3.33 -33.48 -3.08
CA ASN A 295 -1.98 -32.96 -3.24
C ASN A 295 -1.95 -31.43 -3.17
N GLN A 296 -2.88 -30.76 -3.85
CA GLN A 296 -2.96 -29.29 -3.84
C GLN A 296 -3.32 -28.76 -2.44
N MET A 297 -4.30 -29.37 -1.77
CA MET A 297 -4.70 -29.03 -0.41
C MET A 297 -3.55 -29.19 0.57
N LYS A 298 -2.84 -30.32 0.53
CA LYS A 298 -1.68 -30.57 1.38
C LYS A 298 -0.57 -29.56 1.13
N SER A 299 -0.24 -29.29 -0.14
CA SER A 299 0.71 -28.24 -0.49
C SER A 299 0.30 -26.87 0.06
N ASN A 300 -0.96 -26.49 -0.10
CA ASN A 300 -1.46 -25.21 0.41
C ASN A 300 -1.34 -25.13 1.94
N TYR A 301 -1.67 -26.20 2.65
CA TYR A 301 -1.56 -26.25 4.11
C TYR A 301 -0.10 -26.22 4.58
N ASP A 302 0.76 -27.02 3.96
CA ASP A 302 2.19 -27.09 4.29
C ASP A 302 2.89 -25.73 4.03
N ASN A 303 2.42 -24.98 3.02
CA ASN A 303 2.85 -23.61 2.72
C ASN A 303 2.13 -22.53 3.56
N GLY A 304 1.27 -22.93 4.49
CA GLY A 304 0.51 -22.07 5.39
C GLY A 304 -0.71 -21.37 4.77
N LEU A 305 -0.89 -21.48 3.44
CA LEU A 305 -1.87 -20.75 2.62
C LEU A 305 -3.33 -20.93 3.07
N ILE A 306 -3.62 -22.06 3.72
CA ILE A 306 -4.91 -22.34 4.36
C ILE A 306 -4.66 -22.77 5.81
N ASN A 307 -5.57 -22.44 6.73
CA ASN A 307 -5.43 -22.84 8.13
C ASN A 307 -6.04 -24.22 8.44
N ASP A 308 -5.83 -24.69 9.68
CA ASP A 308 -6.28 -26.00 10.16
C ASP A 308 -7.80 -26.22 10.04
N ALA A 309 -8.61 -25.17 10.15
CA ALA A 309 -10.06 -25.29 10.02
C ALA A 309 -10.45 -25.60 8.56
N ILE A 310 -9.92 -24.83 7.60
CA ILE A 310 -10.15 -25.07 6.17
C ILE A 310 -9.56 -26.41 5.75
N TYR A 311 -8.35 -26.72 6.19
CA TYR A 311 -7.69 -27.99 5.87
C TYR A 311 -8.54 -29.18 6.34
N ARG A 312 -9.06 -29.15 7.58
CA ARG A 312 -9.96 -30.21 8.07
C ARG A 312 -11.25 -30.31 7.27
N GLN A 313 -11.85 -29.18 6.89
CA GLN A 313 -13.06 -29.16 6.07
C GLN A 313 -12.80 -29.76 4.68
N GLU A 314 -11.68 -29.40 4.05
CA GLU A 314 -11.27 -29.91 2.74
C GLU A 314 -10.93 -31.40 2.78
N VAL A 315 -10.27 -31.88 3.85
CA VAL A 315 -10.03 -33.32 4.08
C VAL A 315 -11.36 -34.06 4.19
N ALA A 316 -12.26 -33.61 5.07
CA ALA A 316 -13.56 -34.24 5.27
C ALA A 316 -14.41 -34.26 3.98
N PHE A 317 -14.39 -33.17 3.21
CA PHE A 317 -15.07 -33.10 1.92
C PHE A 317 -14.46 -34.06 0.90
N THR A 318 -13.13 -34.17 0.86
CA THR A 318 -12.46 -35.09 -0.07
C THR A 318 -12.71 -36.55 0.31
N GLU A 319 -12.73 -36.88 1.59
CA GLU A 319 -13.14 -38.21 2.08
C GLU A 319 -14.60 -38.53 1.76
N PHE A 320 -15.48 -37.52 1.79
CA PHE A 320 -16.86 -37.68 1.35
C PHE A 320 -16.93 -38.00 -0.15
N LEU A 321 -16.18 -37.27 -0.99
CA LEU A 321 -16.12 -37.54 -2.43
C LEU A 321 -15.62 -38.95 -2.73
N GLU A 322 -14.59 -39.43 -2.02
CA GLU A 322 -14.07 -40.80 -2.19
C GLU A 322 -15.06 -41.90 -1.83
N LYS A 323 -15.98 -41.64 -0.89
CA LYS A 323 -17.04 -42.59 -0.54
C LYS A 323 -18.21 -42.56 -1.52
N PHE A 324 -18.34 -41.48 -2.29
CA PHE A 324 -19.48 -41.23 -3.17
C PHE A 324 -19.18 -41.50 -4.65
N SER A 325 -17.91 -41.43 -5.06
CA SER A 325 -17.41 -41.80 -6.40
C SER A 325 -17.38 -43.31 -6.61
#